data_AF-A0A936L847-F1
#
_entry.id   AF-A0A936L847-F1
#
_cell.length_a   1.000
_cell.length_b   1.000
_cell.length_c   1.000
_cell.angle_alpha   90.00
_cell.angle_beta   90.00
_cell.angle_gamma   90.00
#
_symmetry.space_group_name_H-M   'P 1'
#
loop_
_entity.id
_entity.type
_entity.pdbx_description
1 polymer ?
#
loop_
_entity_poly.entity_id
_entity_poly.type
_entity_poly.pdbx_seq_one_letter_code
_entity_poly.pdbx_strand_id
1 'polypeptide(L)'
;MPQQLHHMYIAPTKWDKFASGVDKSYDITKWDDDKSVNMSHIKDGYALFEYAEVKIKDKQLSLLLQLVNPGYAEKIKVYFDPQASETASVGIGGFTVAGGIAKSYYVKNGDAVAFKLEKKHYKEKHPSLYGDCDALKKAFPKNMDWEDFSKHVFTHAKECNK
;
A
#
# COMPACT_ATOMS: atom_id res chain seq x y z
N MET A 1 -24.61 -8.06 15.99
CA MET A 1 -25.03 -7.06 14.98
C MET A 1 -24.90 -5.67 15.60
N PRO A 2 -24.43 -4.61 14.92
CA PRO A 2 -24.22 -4.44 13.47
C PRO A 2 -22.75 -4.12 13.07
N GLN A 3 -22.16 -4.90 12.16
CA GLN A 3 -20.93 -4.51 11.45
C GLN A 3 -21.31 -3.55 10.30
N GLN A 4 -21.68 -2.31 10.63
CA GLN A 4 -21.98 -1.28 9.62
C GLN A 4 -21.04 -0.10 9.79
N LEU A 5 -19.76 -0.32 9.48
CA LEU A 5 -18.77 0.70 9.13
C LEU A 5 -17.67 -0.02 8.33
N HIS A 6 -17.87 -0.17 7.01
CA HIS A 6 -16.89 -0.85 6.16
C HIS A 6 -15.63 -0.01 5.91
N HIS A 7 -15.75 1.32 6.01
CA HIS A 7 -14.69 2.27 5.71
C HIS A 7 -14.74 3.46 6.68
N MET A 8 -13.59 3.98 7.08
CA MET A 8 -13.44 5.17 7.93
C MET A 8 -12.35 6.09 7.39
N TYR A 9 -12.62 7.40 7.35
CA TYR A 9 -11.64 8.41 6.94
C TYR A 9 -11.16 9.21 8.16
N ILE A 10 -9.85 9.31 8.38
CA ILE A 10 -9.26 10.14 9.44
C ILE A 10 -8.63 11.39 8.82
N ALA A 11 -9.04 12.58 9.28
CA ALA A 11 -8.54 13.85 8.78
C ALA A 11 -7.05 14.04 9.12
N PRO A 12 -6.24 14.60 8.21
CA PRO A 12 -4.85 14.90 8.47
C PRO A 12 -4.72 16.02 9.51
N THR A 13 -3.76 15.87 10.44
CA THR A 13 -3.46 16.91 11.42
C THR A 13 -2.60 18.03 10.79
N LYS A 14 -2.42 19.16 11.50
CA LYS A 14 -1.61 20.29 10.99
C LYS A 14 -0.14 19.89 10.72
N TRP A 15 0.37 18.86 11.40
CA TRP A 15 1.72 18.33 11.19
C TRP A 15 1.83 17.46 9.93
N ASP A 16 0.81 16.67 9.62
CA ASP A 16 0.77 15.82 8.42
C ASP A 16 0.71 16.66 7.12
N LYS A 17 0.04 17.82 7.18
CA LYS A 17 0.01 18.79 6.07
C LYS A 17 1.39 19.39 5.74
N PHE A 18 2.28 19.45 6.73
CA PHE A 18 3.65 19.93 6.55
C PHE A 18 4.53 18.85 5.90
N ALA A 19 4.45 17.61 6.37
CA ALA A 19 5.19 16.47 5.80
C ALA A 19 4.76 16.16 4.35
N SER A 20 3.46 16.13 4.08
CA SER A 20 2.93 15.95 2.71
C SER A 20 3.28 17.10 1.76
N GLY A 21 3.61 18.29 2.26
CA GLY A 21 4.13 19.39 1.45
C GLY A 21 5.50 19.10 0.82
N VAL A 22 6.27 18.17 1.40
CA VAL A 22 7.60 17.75 0.94
C VAL A 22 7.51 16.59 -0.07
N ASP A 23 6.50 15.71 0.05
CA ASP A 23 6.31 14.53 -0.83
C ASP A 23 5.60 14.82 -2.17
N LYS A 24 5.16 16.06 -2.42
CA LYS A 24 4.41 16.47 -3.63
C LYS A 24 5.20 16.41 -4.96
N SER A 25 6.40 15.84 -4.99
CA SER A 25 7.20 15.70 -6.22
C SER A 25 6.84 14.47 -7.09
N TYR A 26 5.92 13.61 -6.64
CA TYR A 26 5.40 12.51 -7.46
C TYR A 26 3.95 12.80 -7.86
N ASP A 27 3.73 12.99 -9.14
CA ASP A 27 2.52 13.53 -9.77
C ASP A 27 1.24 12.71 -9.46
N ILE A 28 0.34 13.27 -8.65
CA ILE A 28 -0.91 12.65 -8.13
C ILE A 28 -2.09 12.82 -9.12
N THR A 29 -1.87 13.45 -10.28
CA THR A 29 -2.94 13.89 -11.20
C THR A 29 -3.69 12.80 -11.98
N LYS A 30 -3.48 11.50 -11.71
CA LYS A 30 -4.05 10.38 -12.53
C LYS A 30 -4.90 9.35 -11.77
N TRP A 31 -5.44 9.68 -10.60
CA TRP A 31 -6.17 8.73 -9.75
C TRP A 31 -7.72 8.85 -9.82
N ASP A 32 -8.30 9.31 -10.93
CA ASP A 32 -9.73 9.69 -10.99
C ASP A 32 -10.73 8.59 -11.45
N ASP A 33 -10.29 7.34 -11.66
CA ASP A 33 -11.15 6.32 -12.30
C ASP A 33 -11.90 5.35 -11.36
N ASP A 34 -11.59 5.30 -10.05
CA ASP A 34 -12.25 4.38 -9.10
C ASP A 34 -13.40 5.07 -8.33
N LYS A 35 -14.64 4.57 -8.53
CA LYS A 35 -15.89 5.13 -7.97
C LYS A 35 -16.26 4.59 -6.58
N SER A 36 -15.51 3.62 -6.06
CA SER A 36 -15.85 2.95 -4.79
C SER A 36 -15.35 3.71 -3.54
N VAL A 37 -14.44 4.65 -3.73
CA VAL A 37 -13.78 5.44 -2.69
C VAL A 37 -14.03 6.92 -2.95
N ASN A 38 -14.33 7.70 -1.91
CA ASN A 38 -14.48 9.14 -2.05
C ASN A 38 -13.09 9.78 -2.20
N MET A 39 -12.59 9.78 -3.43
CA MET A 39 -11.25 10.25 -3.79
C MET A 39 -11.02 11.72 -3.42
N SER A 40 -12.07 12.52 -3.19
CA SER A 40 -11.90 13.89 -2.69
C SER A 40 -11.28 13.91 -1.29
N HIS A 41 -11.73 13.02 -0.39
CA HIS A 41 -11.16 12.94 0.96
C HIS A 41 -9.73 12.40 0.95
N ILE A 42 -9.41 11.45 0.07
CA ILE A 42 -8.03 10.99 -0.12
C ILE A 42 -7.13 12.13 -0.62
N LYS A 43 -7.59 12.92 -1.61
CA LYS A 43 -6.88 14.11 -2.12
C LYS A 43 -6.66 15.16 -1.03
N ASP A 44 -7.61 15.27 -0.09
CA ASP A 44 -7.50 16.16 1.08
C ASP A 44 -6.58 15.63 2.19
N GLY A 45 -5.96 14.47 1.99
CA GLY A 45 -4.99 13.85 2.91
C GLY A 45 -5.61 12.97 3.98
N TYR A 46 -6.87 12.54 3.83
CA TYR A 46 -7.49 11.62 4.79
C TYR A 46 -6.94 10.21 4.64
N ALA A 47 -6.70 9.54 5.76
CA ALA A 47 -6.36 8.11 5.79
C ALA A 47 -7.62 7.26 5.70
N LEU A 48 -7.66 6.30 4.76
CA LEU A 48 -8.75 5.34 4.62
C LEU A 48 -8.45 4.08 5.42
N PHE A 49 -9.37 3.70 6.29
CA PHE A 49 -9.35 2.44 7.02
C PHE A 49 -10.49 1.55 6.53
N GLU A 50 -10.24 0.25 6.41
CA GLU A 50 -11.29 -0.75 6.13
C GLU A 50 -11.06 -2.02 6.95
N TYR A 51 -12.13 -2.79 7.16
CA TYR A 51 -12.00 -4.11 7.76
C TYR A 51 -11.42 -5.11 6.76
N ALA A 52 -10.39 -5.84 7.19
CA ALA A 52 -9.79 -6.93 6.42
C ALA A 52 -9.64 -8.18 7.28
N GLU A 53 -9.91 -9.34 6.69
CA GLU A 53 -9.54 -10.63 7.25
C GLU A 53 -8.04 -10.85 7.03
N VAL A 54 -7.30 -11.06 8.11
CA VAL A 54 -5.84 -11.18 8.11
C VAL A 54 -5.42 -12.50 8.74
N LYS A 55 -4.54 -13.22 8.07
CA LYS A 55 -3.88 -14.40 8.63
C LYS A 55 -2.62 -14.00 9.39
N ILE A 56 -2.64 -14.19 10.70
CA ILE A 56 -1.50 -14.01 11.60
C ILE A 56 -1.16 -15.36 12.22
N LYS A 57 -0.02 -15.94 11.81
CA LYS A 57 0.35 -17.33 12.14
C LYS A 57 -0.79 -18.28 11.72
N ASP A 58 -1.33 -19.04 12.65
CA ASP A 58 -2.42 -20.01 12.41
C ASP A 58 -3.81 -19.44 12.68
N LYS A 59 -3.92 -18.14 13.01
CA LYS A 59 -5.19 -17.48 13.31
C LYS A 59 -5.59 -16.55 12.17
N GLN A 60 -6.88 -16.55 11.86
CA GLN A 60 -7.51 -15.52 11.03
C GLN A 60 -8.22 -14.52 11.95
N LEU A 61 -7.95 -13.23 11.75
CA LEU A 61 -8.49 -12.14 12.56
C LEU A 61 -9.11 -11.08 11.64
N SER A 62 -10.25 -10.53 12.06
CA SER A 62 -10.85 -9.36 11.42
C SER A 62 -10.27 -8.09 12.03
N LEU A 63 -9.51 -7.31 11.26
CA LEU A 63 -8.83 -6.10 11.73
C LEU A 63 -9.28 -4.88 10.94
N LEU A 64 -9.46 -3.75 11.63
CA LEU A 64 -9.61 -2.44 10.98
C LEU A 64 -8.20 -1.90 10.67
N LEU A 65 -7.85 -1.81 9.39
CA LEU A 65 -6.50 -1.43 8.95
C LEU A 65 -6.53 -0.27 7.96
N GLN A 66 -5.50 0.58 8.01
CA GLN A 66 -5.31 1.66 7.04
C GLN A 66 -4.91 1.07 5.69
N LEU A 67 -5.69 1.35 4.65
CA LEU A 67 -5.36 1.07 3.26
C LEU A 67 -4.39 2.14 2.76
N VAL A 68 -3.19 1.73 2.34
CA VAL A 68 -2.12 2.67 1.96
C VAL A 68 -2.07 2.96 0.46
N ASN A 69 -2.78 2.18 -0.36
CA ASN A 69 -2.87 2.37 -1.81
C ASN A 69 -4.31 2.62 -2.33
N PRO A 70 -5.13 3.48 -1.69
CA PRO A 70 -6.56 3.57 -1.94
C PRO A 70 -6.94 3.91 -3.39
N GLY A 71 -6.09 4.62 -4.14
CA GLY A 71 -6.39 5.02 -5.52
C GLY A 71 -6.15 3.93 -6.59
N TYR A 72 -5.65 2.76 -6.22
CA TYR A 72 -5.37 1.65 -7.15
C TYR A 72 -5.43 0.29 -6.42
N ALA A 73 -6.42 0.15 -5.54
CA ALA A 73 -6.57 -0.97 -4.61
C ALA A 73 -7.48 -2.11 -5.13
N GLU A 74 -7.96 -2.05 -6.38
CA GLU A 74 -8.96 -2.98 -6.92
C GLU A 74 -8.56 -4.46 -6.79
N LYS A 75 -7.31 -4.79 -7.13
CA LYS A 75 -6.79 -6.16 -7.08
C LYS A 75 -5.88 -6.42 -5.91
N ILE A 76 -4.92 -5.53 -5.68
CA ILE A 76 -3.94 -5.68 -4.60
C ILE A 76 -4.22 -4.58 -3.59
N LYS A 77 -4.75 -4.97 -2.43
CA LYS A 77 -4.90 -4.08 -1.28
C LYS A 77 -3.69 -4.22 -0.38
N VAL A 78 -3.05 -3.09 -0.07
CA VAL A 78 -1.91 -3.01 0.84
C VAL A 78 -2.35 -2.26 2.07
N TYR A 79 -2.20 -2.89 3.22
CA TYR A 79 -2.54 -2.31 4.51
C TYR A 79 -1.29 -2.06 5.34
N PHE A 80 -1.30 -0.96 6.08
CA PHE A 80 -0.27 -0.67 7.08
C PHE A 80 -0.21 -1.79 8.13
N ASP A 81 1.00 -2.24 8.48
CA ASP A 81 1.23 -3.15 9.60
C ASP A 81 1.68 -2.35 10.83
N PRO A 82 0.84 -2.19 11.87
CA PRO A 82 1.18 -1.40 13.06
C PRO A 82 2.34 -1.97 13.88
N GLN A 83 2.77 -3.20 13.59
CA GLN A 83 3.88 -3.88 14.24
C GLN A 83 5.14 -3.91 13.36
N ALA A 84 5.11 -3.27 12.18
CA ALA A 84 6.26 -3.26 11.28
C ALA A 84 7.42 -2.47 11.89
N SER A 85 8.60 -3.09 11.93
CA SER A 85 9.84 -2.35 12.15
C SER A 85 10.23 -1.61 10.87
N GLU A 86 10.94 -0.50 10.99
CA GLU A 86 11.44 0.25 9.83
C GLU A 86 12.86 -0.19 9.43
N THR A 87 13.26 0.07 8.18
CA THR A 87 14.69 0.04 7.80
C THR A 87 15.45 1.17 8.51
N ALA A 88 16.77 1.12 8.54
CA ALA A 88 17.52 2.34 8.86
C ALA A 88 17.14 3.43 7.82
N SER A 89 17.05 4.68 8.25
CA SER A 89 16.80 5.83 7.37
C SER A 89 17.80 5.81 6.21
N VAL A 90 17.32 5.67 4.97
CA VAL A 90 18.17 5.76 3.78
C VAL A 90 18.14 7.20 3.33
N GLY A 91 19.28 7.89 3.47
CA GLY A 91 19.43 9.23 2.92
C GLY A 91 19.44 9.17 1.40
N ILE A 92 18.50 9.86 0.75
CA ILE A 92 18.50 10.04 -0.71
C ILE A 92 18.99 11.47 -0.97
N GLY A 93 20.15 11.61 -1.64
CA GLY A 93 20.61 12.90 -2.17
C GLY A 93 20.93 13.99 -1.14
N GLY A 94 21.43 13.66 0.05
CA GLY A 94 21.78 14.65 1.08
C GLY A 94 20.60 15.11 1.94
N PHE A 95 19.40 14.58 1.71
CA PHE A 95 18.25 14.75 2.59
C PHE A 95 18.03 13.48 3.41
N THR A 96 18.01 13.62 4.73
CA THR A 96 17.59 12.55 5.65
C THR A 96 16.06 12.50 5.64
N VAL A 97 15.48 11.51 4.98
CA VAL A 97 14.06 11.18 5.19
C VAL A 97 13.94 10.65 6.61
N ALA A 98 13.17 11.35 7.46
CA ALA A 98 12.86 10.88 8.79
C ALA A 98 11.92 9.66 8.67
N GLY A 99 12.33 8.52 9.22
CA GLY A 99 11.60 7.25 9.10
C GLY A 99 12.19 6.34 8.01
N GLY A 100 12.36 5.06 8.33
CA GLY A 100 12.77 4.06 7.37
C GLY A 100 11.58 3.46 6.62
N ILE A 101 11.85 2.71 5.56
CA ILE A 101 10.81 1.97 4.84
C ILE A 101 10.31 0.85 5.77
N ALA A 102 9.00 0.74 5.97
CA ALA A 102 8.42 -0.34 6.76
C ALA A 102 8.87 -1.72 6.21
N LYS A 103 9.28 -2.63 7.10
CA LYS A 103 9.75 -3.97 6.73
C LYS A 103 8.62 -4.97 6.49
N SER A 104 7.38 -4.58 6.77
CA SER A 104 6.22 -5.42 6.47
C SER A 104 4.95 -4.61 6.22
N TYR A 105 4.05 -5.23 5.47
CA TYR A 105 2.67 -4.80 5.22
C TYR A 105 1.74 -6.01 5.31
N TYR A 106 0.44 -5.79 5.49
CA TYR A 106 -0.54 -6.84 5.17
C TYR A 106 -1.00 -6.65 3.73
N VAL A 107 -1.04 -7.73 2.95
CA VAL A 107 -1.41 -7.68 1.54
C VAL A 107 -2.53 -8.65 1.25
N LYS A 108 -3.58 -8.15 0.60
CA LYS A 108 -4.71 -8.93 0.08
C LYS A 108 -4.68 -8.87 -1.44
N ASN A 109 -4.65 -10.02 -2.09
CA ASN A 109 -4.71 -10.14 -3.54
C ASN A 109 -6.06 -10.76 -3.95
N GLY A 110 -6.89 -10.00 -4.67
CA GLY A 110 -8.28 -10.34 -4.96
C GLY A 110 -9.07 -10.61 -3.68
N ASP A 111 -9.83 -11.70 -3.67
CA ASP A 111 -10.68 -12.10 -2.55
C ASP A 111 -9.97 -12.93 -1.47
N ALA A 112 -8.65 -13.11 -1.58
CA ALA A 112 -7.88 -13.87 -0.60
C ALA A 112 -7.89 -13.21 0.79
N VAL A 113 -7.64 -14.02 1.83
CA VAL A 113 -7.32 -13.52 3.17
C VAL A 113 -5.98 -12.77 3.09
N ALA A 114 -5.91 -11.59 3.72
CA ALA A 114 -4.69 -10.80 3.73
C ALA A 114 -3.58 -11.56 4.48
N PHE A 115 -2.36 -11.51 3.97
CA PHE A 115 -1.20 -12.11 4.62
C PHE A 115 -0.14 -11.07 4.93
N LYS A 116 0.66 -11.33 5.97
CA LYS A 116 1.82 -10.48 6.27
C LYS A 116 2.91 -10.69 5.23
N LEU A 117 3.20 -9.65 4.45
CA LEU A 117 4.31 -9.59 3.52
C LEU A 117 5.50 -8.94 4.22
N GLU A 118 6.58 -9.69 4.42
CA GLU A 118 7.83 -9.19 5.00
C GLU A 118 8.89 -8.93 3.92
N LYS A 119 9.72 -7.90 4.08
CA LYS A 119 10.82 -7.55 3.18
C LYS A 119 11.69 -8.76 2.80
N LYS A 120 12.07 -9.57 3.79
CA LYS A 120 12.90 -10.77 3.59
C LYS A 120 12.25 -11.84 2.70
N HIS A 121 10.92 -11.89 2.65
CA HIS A 121 10.15 -12.87 1.86
C HIS A 121 9.54 -12.26 0.60
N TYR A 122 9.84 -11.00 0.29
CA TYR A 122 9.19 -10.27 -0.81
C TYR A 122 9.41 -10.96 -2.16
N LYS A 123 10.65 -11.35 -2.45
CA LYS A 123 11.02 -12.00 -3.72
C LYS A 123 10.29 -13.33 -3.92
N GLU A 124 10.11 -14.10 -2.85
CA GLU A 124 9.38 -15.37 -2.87
C GLU A 124 7.88 -15.17 -3.15
N LYS A 125 7.34 -14.00 -2.78
CA LYS A 125 5.91 -13.68 -2.95
C LYS A 125 5.57 -13.05 -4.30
N HIS A 126 6.55 -12.71 -5.14
CA HIS A 126 6.30 -12.12 -6.46
C HIS A 126 5.27 -12.90 -7.30
N PRO A 127 5.35 -14.24 -7.44
CA PRO A 127 4.37 -14.98 -8.24
C PRO A 127 2.96 -14.87 -7.68
N SER A 128 2.82 -14.90 -6.35
CA SER A 128 1.51 -14.78 -5.68
C SER A 128 0.93 -13.37 -5.69
N LEU A 129 1.78 -12.35 -5.85
CA LEU A 129 1.36 -10.94 -5.86
C LEU A 129 1.04 -10.49 -7.28
N TYR A 130 1.92 -10.78 -8.23
CA TYR A 130 1.91 -10.17 -9.56
C TYR A 130 1.59 -11.14 -10.69
N GLY A 131 1.52 -12.44 -10.40
CA GLY A 131 1.32 -13.49 -11.41
C GLY A 131 2.32 -13.37 -12.57
N ASP A 132 1.83 -13.63 -13.78
CA ASP A 132 2.58 -13.45 -15.02
C ASP A 132 2.30 -12.11 -15.70
N CYS A 133 2.62 -11.02 -14.98
CA CYS A 133 2.51 -9.67 -15.51
C CYS A 133 3.76 -9.27 -16.33
N ASP A 134 3.71 -9.44 -17.65
CA ASP A 134 4.82 -9.11 -18.56
C ASP A 134 5.16 -7.60 -18.56
N ALA A 135 4.17 -6.74 -18.37
CA ALA A 135 4.41 -5.30 -18.26
C ALA A 135 5.29 -4.95 -17.07
N LEU A 136 5.08 -5.64 -15.94
CA LEU A 136 5.89 -5.47 -14.74
C LEU A 136 7.31 -6.01 -14.95
N LYS A 137 7.46 -7.19 -15.58
CA LYS A 137 8.77 -7.74 -15.94
C LYS A 137 9.57 -6.79 -16.86
N LYS A 138 8.89 -6.12 -17.81
CA LYS A 138 9.51 -5.12 -18.70
C LYS A 138 9.88 -3.83 -17.98
N ALA A 139 9.04 -3.35 -17.07
CA ALA A 139 9.30 -2.15 -16.29
C ALA A 139 10.44 -2.32 -15.27
N PHE A 140 10.61 -3.55 -14.75
CA PHE A 140 11.61 -3.90 -13.73
C PHE A 140 12.49 -5.08 -14.17
N PRO A 141 13.32 -4.91 -15.22
CA PRO A 141 14.02 -6.02 -15.87
C PRO A 141 15.20 -6.58 -15.07
N LYS A 142 15.78 -5.79 -14.16
CA LYS A 142 16.95 -6.19 -13.37
C LYS A 142 16.55 -6.93 -12.11
N ASN A 143 15.64 -6.36 -11.33
CA ASN A 143 15.06 -6.92 -10.11
C ASN A 143 13.84 -6.10 -9.68
N MET A 144 12.94 -6.73 -8.93
CA MET A 144 11.91 -6.04 -8.16
C MET A 144 12.35 -5.99 -6.69
N ASP A 145 12.87 -4.85 -6.27
CA ASP A 145 13.39 -4.66 -4.91
C ASP A 145 12.32 -4.09 -3.97
N TRP A 146 12.52 -4.25 -2.65
CA TRP A 146 11.51 -3.90 -1.65
C TRP A 146 11.19 -2.40 -1.65
N GLU A 147 12.21 -1.59 -1.90
CA GLU A 147 12.17 -0.14 -1.93
C GLU A 147 11.20 0.38 -3.02
N ASP A 148 10.97 -0.42 -4.07
CA ASP A 148 10.07 -0.11 -5.17
C ASP A 148 8.70 -0.83 -5.04
N PHE A 149 8.40 -1.47 -3.90
CA PHE A 149 7.14 -2.21 -3.70
C PHE A 149 5.89 -1.43 -4.10
N SER A 150 5.78 -0.15 -3.73
CA SER A 150 4.66 0.71 -4.12
C SER A 150 4.56 0.88 -5.65
N LYS A 151 5.69 1.08 -6.33
CA LYS A 151 5.74 1.19 -7.79
C LYS A 151 5.37 -0.12 -8.48
N HIS A 152 5.76 -1.25 -7.92
CA HIS A 152 5.37 -2.57 -8.44
C HIS A 152 3.85 -2.76 -8.39
N VAL A 153 3.23 -2.47 -7.24
CA VAL A 153 1.78 -2.57 -7.06
C VAL A 153 1.05 -1.61 -7.99
N PHE A 154 1.49 -0.36 -8.10
CA PHE A 154 0.92 0.62 -9.01
C PHE A 154 1.02 0.19 -10.48
N THR A 155 2.19 -0.26 -10.91
CA THR A 155 2.42 -0.73 -12.29
C THR A 155 1.55 -1.95 -12.60
N HIS A 156 1.45 -2.90 -11.67
CA HIS A 156 0.57 -4.05 -11.83
C HIS A 156 -0.91 -3.62 -11.97
N ALA A 157 -1.39 -2.74 -11.09
CA ALA A 157 -2.75 -2.23 -11.15
C ALA A 157 -3.05 -1.54 -12.50
N LYS A 158 -2.12 -0.74 -13.00
CA LYS A 158 -2.32 0.02 -14.25
C LYS A 158 -2.22 -0.84 -15.52
N GLU A 159 -1.29 -1.80 -15.55
CA GLU A 159 -0.91 -2.47 -16.80
C GLU A 159 -1.38 -3.93 -16.89
N CYS A 160 -1.74 -4.55 -15.76
CA CYS A 160 -2.03 -5.98 -15.68
C CYS A 160 -3.38 -6.32 -15.07
N ASN A 161 -4.10 -5.32 -14.55
CA ASN A 161 -5.41 -5.49 -13.94
C ASN A 161 -6.55 -5.05 -14.88
N LYS A 162 -6.49 -5.48 -16.15
CA LYS A 162 -7.58 -5.28 -17.13
C LYS A 162 -8.60 -6.42 -17.07
#